data_AF-A0A6V7GXF1-F1
#
_entry.id   AF-A0A6V7GXF1-F1
#
_cell.length_a   1.000
_cell.length_b   1.000
_cell.length_c   1.000
_cell.angle_alpha   90.00
_cell.angle_beta   90.00
_cell.angle_gamma   90.00
#
_symmetry.space_group_name_H-M   'P 1'
#
loop_
_entity.id
_entity.type
_entity.pdbx_description
1 polymer ?
#
loop_
_entity_poly.entity_id
_entity_poly.type
_entity_poly.pdbx_seq_one_letter_code
_entity_poly.pdbx_strand_id
1 'polypeptide(L)'
;VPTSHPARLFSFMNPLAIQIWLYVLAAYVLVSVMMFVVARISPYEWNNPHPCHAGSEIVENQFSLANSFWFTIGTLMQQGSDLNPKFLENDNADKFNQATSTRIVGGIWWFFTLIIISSYTANLAAFLTVERMITPIENAEDLAGQTDIAYGTLDSGSTMTFFRDSMIETYKKMWRFMENKKPSVFVPTYEEGIQRVLQGDYAFLMESTMLDYIVQRDCNLTQIGGLLDSKGYGIATPMGSPWRDKISLAILELQEKGEIQMLYDKWWKSPGDTCMRTEKGKESKANSLGVDNI
;
A
#
# COMPACT_ATOMS: atom_id res chain seq x y z
N VAL A 1 1.50 -12.70 10.78
CA VAL A 1 0.41 -11.71 10.58
C VAL A 1 0.90 -10.65 9.62
N PRO A 2 0.17 -10.30 8.54
CA PRO A 2 0.52 -9.14 7.73
C PRO A 2 0.54 -7.91 8.65
N THR A 3 1.73 -7.37 8.87
CA THR A 3 1.93 -6.19 9.71
C THR A 3 1.64 -4.95 8.88
N SER A 4 0.94 -3.98 9.46
CA SER A 4 0.85 -2.65 8.88
C SER A 4 2.26 -2.08 8.74
N HIS A 5 2.53 -1.36 7.65
CA HIS A 5 3.82 -0.71 7.47
C HIS A 5 4.15 0.17 8.69
N PRO A 6 5.38 0.13 9.22
CA PRO A 6 5.82 1.18 10.13
C PRO A 6 5.71 2.49 9.36
N ALA A 7 5.01 3.46 9.95
CA ALA A 7 4.87 4.76 9.33
C ALA A 7 6.25 5.35 9.05
N ARG A 8 6.55 5.53 7.76
CA ARG A 8 7.76 6.22 7.34
C ARG A 8 7.51 7.71 7.59
N LEU A 9 8.52 8.43 8.11
CA LEU A 9 8.48 9.88 8.38
C LEU A 9 8.00 10.76 7.21
N PHE A 10 7.95 10.23 5.99
CA PHE A 10 7.47 10.91 4.78
C PHE A 10 6.19 10.31 4.19
N SER A 11 5.38 9.60 4.99
CA SER A 11 4.15 8.96 4.52
C SER A 11 3.17 9.96 3.89
N PHE A 12 3.13 11.20 4.41
CA PHE A 12 2.31 12.28 3.89
C PHE A 12 2.64 12.69 2.43
N MET A 13 3.85 12.41 1.92
CA MET A 13 4.21 12.72 0.53
C MET A 13 3.82 11.62 -0.47
N ASN A 14 3.51 10.41 0.00
CA ASN A 14 3.16 9.26 -0.83
C ASN A 14 1.91 9.40 -1.73
N PRO A 15 0.88 10.22 -1.40
CA PRO A 15 -0.31 10.37 -2.25
C PRO A 15 -0.03 10.95 -3.65
N LEU A 16 1.13 11.59 -3.84
CA LEU A 16 1.59 12.11 -5.13
C LEU A 16 2.97 11.54 -5.46
N ALA A 17 3.16 11.18 -6.72
CA ALA A 17 4.44 10.68 -7.18
C ALA A 17 5.53 11.77 -7.10
N ILE A 18 6.77 11.37 -6.83
CA ILE A 18 7.90 12.29 -6.68
C ILE A 18 8.11 13.18 -7.92
N GLN A 19 7.77 12.67 -9.12
CA GLN A 19 7.84 13.46 -10.35
C GLN A 19 6.89 14.66 -10.32
N ILE A 20 5.69 14.50 -9.76
CA ILE A 20 4.69 15.59 -9.67
C ILE A 20 5.20 16.67 -8.72
N TRP A 21 5.81 16.29 -7.59
CA TRP A 21 6.44 17.23 -6.67
C TRP A 21 7.53 18.07 -7.34
N LEU A 22 8.37 17.44 -8.17
CA LEU A 22 9.39 18.15 -8.94
C LEU A 22 8.77 19.12 -9.97
N TYR A 23 7.68 18.73 -10.64
CA TYR A 23 6.98 19.62 -11.56
C TYR A 23 6.30 20.79 -10.85
N VAL A 24 5.72 20.59 -9.67
CA VAL A 24 5.14 21.67 -8.86
C VAL A 24 6.22 22.65 -8.42
N LEU A 25 7.40 22.17 -7.97
CA LEU A 25 8.54 23.02 -7.63
C LEU A 25 9.03 23.82 -8.84
N ALA A 26 9.16 23.19 -10.01
CA ALA A 26 9.57 23.86 -11.24
C ALA A 26 8.55 24.92 -11.68
N ALA A 27 7.25 24.60 -11.63
CA ALA A 27 6.16 25.53 -11.94
C ALA A 27 6.12 26.71 -10.96
N TYR A 28 6.36 26.47 -9.67
CA TYR A 28 6.48 27.50 -8.64
C TYR A 28 7.57 28.52 -8.99
N VAL A 29 8.79 28.04 -9.27
CA VAL A 29 9.91 28.93 -9.64
C VAL A 29 9.59 29.70 -10.92
N LEU A 30 9.04 29.02 -11.93
CA LEU A 30 8.67 29.65 -13.20
C LEU A 30 7.65 30.78 -13.00
N VAL A 31 6.61 30.55 -12.21
CA VAL A 31 5.55 31.54 -11.96
C VAL A 31 6.05 32.71 -11.12
N SER A 32 6.88 32.47 -10.09
CA SER A 32 7.48 33.56 -9.32
C SER A 32 8.39 34.46 -10.17
N VAL A 33 9.18 33.87 -11.08
CA VAL A 33 10.01 34.63 -12.03
C VAL A 33 9.14 35.37 -13.04
N MET A 34 8.10 34.73 -13.59
CA MET A 34 7.16 35.39 -14.51
C MET A 34 6.45 36.58 -13.85
N MET A 35 5.98 36.41 -12.60
CA MET A 35 5.39 37.51 -11.84
C MET A 35 6.38 38.65 -11.60
N PHE A 36 7.63 38.35 -11.25
CA PHE A 36 8.66 39.36 -11.10
C PHE A 36 8.94 40.14 -12.41
N VAL A 37 9.02 39.44 -13.54
CA VAL A 37 9.26 40.06 -14.86
C VAL A 37 8.07 40.94 -15.26
N VAL A 38 6.84 40.43 -15.14
CA VAL A 38 5.61 41.18 -15.47
C VAL A 38 5.45 42.41 -14.58
N ALA A 39 5.74 42.28 -13.28
CA ALA A 39 5.70 43.39 -12.33
C ALA A 39 6.73 44.49 -12.61
N ARG A 40 7.89 44.13 -13.17
CA ARG A 40 8.95 45.09 -13.55
C ARG A 40 8.69 45.77 -14.89
N ILE A 41 8.12 45.05 -15.85
CA ILE A 41 7.79 45.59 -17.18
C ILE A 41 6.54 46.47 -17.14
N SER A 42 5.60 46.18 -16.24
CA SER A 42 4.40 47.01 -16.05
C SER A 42 4.75 48.32 -15.33
N PRO A 43 4.75 49.49 -16.00
CA PRO A 43 5.11 50.77 -15.38
C PRO A 43 4.07 51.22 -14.33
N TYR A 44 2.90 50.58 -14.34
CA TYR A 44 1.73 50.93 -13.55
C TYR A 44 1.71 50.34 -12.13
N GLU A 45 2.65 49.44 -11.80
CA GLU A 45 2.78 48.86 -10.45
C GLU A 45 3.72 49.67 -9.53
N TRP A 46 4.43 50.63 -10.10
CA TRP A 46 5.30 51.55 -9.39
C TRP A 46 4.41 52.58 -8.65
N ASN A 47 4.40 52.56 -7.31
CA ASN A 47 3.65 53.50 -6.48
C ASN A 47 4.54 54.41 -5.64
N ASN A 48 4.14 55.67 -5.46
CA ASN A 48 4.76 56.58 -4.51
C ASN A 48 4.34 56.17 -3.07
N PRO A 49 5.27 55.83 -2.17
CA PRO A 49 4.96 55.37 -0.80
C PRO A 49 4.19 56.39 0.05
N HIS A 50 4.27 57.68 -0.29
CA HIS A 50 3.62 58.77 0.43
C HIS A 50 2.72 59.60 -0.51
N PRO A 51 1.43 59.24 -0.67
CA PRO A 51 0.50 59.94 -1.58
C PRO A 51 0.22 61.40 -1.16
N CYS A 52 0.61 61.81 0.05
CA CYS A 52 0.41 63.15 0.59
C CYS A 52 1.48 64.17 0.13
N HIS A 53 2.59 63.72 -0.48
CA HIS A 53 3.63 64.59 -1.04
C HIS A 53 3.56 64.56 -2.57
N ALA A 54 2.88 65.55 -3.14
CA ALA A 54 2.85 65.76 -4.59
C ALA A 54 4.23 66.26 -5.06
N GLY A 55 5.12 65.35 -5.44
CA GLY A 55 6.44 65.68 -5.99
C GLY A 55 7.59 64.74 -5.64
N SER A 56 7.38 63.67 -4.86
CA SER A 56 8.44 62.67 -4.67
C SER A 56 8.52 61.71 -5.87
N GLU A 57 9.64 61.74 -6.59
CA GLU A 57 9.98 60.82 -7.70
C GLU A 57 10.35 59.40 -7.23
N ILE A 58 10.28 59.13 -5.92
CA ILE A 58 10.59 57.82 -5.34
C ILE A 58 9.37 56.94 -5.51
N VAL A 59 9.41 56.10 -6.54
CA VAL A 59 8.37 55.16 -6.85
C VAL A 59 8.88 53.75 -6.49
N GLU A 60 8.14 53.03 -5.64
CA GLU A 60 8.52 51.71 -5.17
C GLU A 60 7.61 50.63 -5.78
N ASN A 61 8.23 49.52 -6.19
CA ASN A 61 7.54 48.33 -6.65
C ASN A 61 7.42 47.33 -5.49
N GLN A 62 6.18 46.93 -5.17
CA GLN A 62 5.91 46.01 -4.05
C GLN A 62 6.33 44.56 -4.34
N PHE A 63 6.54 44.20 -5.61
CA PHE A 63 7.02 42.88 -6.06
C PHE A 63 8.54 42.86 -6.25
N SER A 64 9.28 42.75 -5.15
CA SER A 64 10.65 42.22 -5.16
C SER A 64 10.64 40.71 -5.46
N LEU A 65 11.75 40.13 -5.96
CA LEU A 65 11.86 38.69 -6.22
C LEU A 65 11.43 37.86 -5.00
N ALA A 66 11.87 38.27 -3.79
CA ALA A 66 11.49 37.63 -2.53
C ALA A 66 9.98 37.75 -2.23
N ASN A 67 9.37 38.89 -2.54
CA ASN A 67 7.93 39.12 -2.36
C ASN A 67 7.09 38.36 -3.39
N SER A 68 7.59 38.17 -4.62
CA SER A 68 6.98 37.32 -5.63
C SER A 68 6.98 35.86 -5.21
N PHE A 69 8.11 35.35 -4.68
CA PHE A 69 8.15 34.00 -4.09
C PHE A 69 7.20 33.87 -2.89
N TRP A 70 7.15 34.87 -2.00
CA TRP A 70 6.23 34.90 -0.86
C TRP A 70 4.75 34.91 -1.28
N PHE A 71 4.41 35.64 -2.34
CA PHE A 71 3.07 35.63 -2.93
C PHE A 71 2.72 34.26 -3.53
N THR A 72 3.64 33.65 -4.29
CA THR A 72 3.42 32.35 -4.92
C THR A 72 3.29 31.23 -3.88
N ILE A 73 4.02 31.27 -2.75
CA ILE A 73 3.90 30.27 -1.69
C ILE A 73 2.62 30.46 -0.86
N GLY A 74 2.22 31.71 -0.57
CA GLY A 74 0.96 32.00 0.12
C GLY A 74 -0.25 31.46 -0.67
N THR A 75 -0.29 31.76 -1.96
CA THR A 75 -1.35 31.26 -2.86
C THR A 75 -1.34 29.72 -3.02
N LEU A 76 -0.17 29.07 -2.94
CA LEU A 76 -0.07 27.60 -2.90
C LEU A 76 -0.61 27.02 -1.59
N MET A 77 -0.39 27.68 -0.45
CA MET A 77 -0.90 27.23 0.85
C MET A 77 -2.36 27.64 1.10
N GLN A 78 -3.05 28.21 0.10
CA GLN A 78 -4.38 28.85 0.24
C GLN A 78 -4.42 29.94 1.32
N GLN A 79 -3.26 30.50 1.67
CA GLN A 79 -3.14 31.62 2.60
C GLN A 79 -3.07 32.91 1.77
N GLY A 80 -4.02 33.81 1.99
CA GLY A 80 -3.98 35.13 1.36
C GLY A 80 -2.69 35.86 1.75
N SER A 81 -2.03 36.50 0.79
CA SER A 81 -0.93 37.42 1.05
C SER A 81 -1.46 38.85 1.13
N ASP A 82 -0.93 39.68 2.03
CA ASP A 82 -1.24 41.13 2.08
C ASP A 82 -0.81 41.88 0.81
N LEU A 83 -0.02 41.23 -0.05
CA LEU A 83 0.45 41.69 -1.36
C LEU A 83 -0.59 41.37 -2.45
N ASN A 84 -1.78 41.94 -2.35
CA ASN A 84 -2.80 41.80 -3.40
C ASN A 84 -2.56 42.81 -4.54
N PRO A 85 -2.72 42.43 -5.82
CA PRO A 85 -2.75 43.39 -6.92
C PRO A 85 -3.97 44.31 -6.76
N LYS A 86 -3.74 45.50 -6.16
CA LYS A 86 -4.75 46.43 -5.63
C LYS A 86 -6.07 46.44 -6.39
N PHE A 87 -7.17 46.11 -5.71
CA PHE A 87 -8.52 46.47 -6.15
C PHE A 87 -8.71 47.96 -5.83
N LEU A 88 -8.70 48.82 -6.84
CA LEU A 88 -9.10 50.21 -6.66
C LEU A 88 -10.63 50.25 -6.70
N GLU A 89 -11.25 50.16 -5.53
CA GLU A 89 -12.60 50.69 -5.35
C GLU A 89 -12.43 52.21 -5.23
N ASN A 90 -12.71 52.95 -6.32
CA ASN A 90 -13.08 54.37 -6.35
C ASN A 90 -13.36 54.84 -7.80
N ASP A 91 -14.65 54.97 -8.13
CA ASP A 91 -15.35 55.98 -8.95
C ASP A 91 -14.81 56.55 -10.27
N ASN A 92 -13.76 56.01 -10.90
CA ASN A 92 -13.42 56.41 -12.27
C ASN A 92 -13.13 55.20 -13.17
N ALA A 93 -14.01 54.98 -14.14
CA ALA A 93 -14.05 53.84 -15.05
C ALA A 93 -12.81 53.70 -15.98
N ASP A 94 -11.88 54.65 -16.00
CA ASP A 94 -10.68 54.63 -16.85
C ASP A 94 -9.42 54.01 -16.20
N LYS A 95 -9.51 53.53 -14.95
CA LYS A 95 -8.40 52.83 -14.25
C LYS A 95 -8.58 51.31 -14.11
N PHE A 96 -9.52 50.73 -14.87
CA PHE A 96 -9.81 49.29 -14.82
C PHE A 96 -8.68 48.40 -15.37
N ASN A 97 -7.76 48.93 -16.19
CA ASN A 97 -6.71 48.15 -16.86
C ASN A 97 -5.34 48.14 -16.14
N GLN A 98 -5.23 48.74 -14.95
CA GLN A 98 -3.93 49.12 -14.40
C GLN A 98 -3.12 47.96 -13.76
N ALA A 99 -3.70 46.76 -13.64
CA ALA A 99 -3.02 45.55 -13.13
C ALA A 99 -3.54 44.22 -13.72
N THR A 100 -4.10 44.24 -14.94
CA THR A 100 -4.80 43.07 -15.51
C THR A 100 -3.87 41.90 -15.86
N SER A 101 -2.63 42.17 -16.29
CA SER A 101 -1.65 41.12 -16.67
C SER A 101 -1.22 40.27 -15.48
N THR A 102 -0.82 40.88 -14.37
CA THR A 102 -0.37 40.21 -13.13
C THR A 102 -1.53 39.44 -12.49
N ARG A 103 -2.77 39.95 -12.60
CA ARG A 103 -3.99 39.26 -12.16
C ARG A 103 -4.32 38.02 -12.98
N ILE A 104 -4.15 38.06 -14.31
CA ILE A 104 -4.38 36.87 -15.16
C ILE A 104 -3.37 35.78 -14.81
N VAL A 105 -2.08 36.12 -14.65
CA VAL A 105 -1.04 35.16 -14.24
C VAL A 105 -1.36 34.58 -12.85
N GLY A 106 -1.73 35.44 -11.90
CA GLY A 106 -2.15 35.02 -10.56
C GLY A 106 -3.41 34.15 -10.56
N GLY A 107 -4.38 34.43 -11.43
CA GLY A 107 -5.62 33.65 -11.58
C GLY A 107 -5.38 32.27 -12.19
N ILE A 108 -4.52 32.17 -13.22
CA ILE A 108 -4.10 30.88 -13.80
C ILE A 108 -3.34 30.06 -12.76
N TRP A 109 -2.42 30.69 -12.03
CA TRP A 109 -1.69 30.04 -10.94
C TRP A 109 -2.64 29.54 -9.85
N TRP A 110 -3.58 30.38 -9.43
CA TRP A 110 -4.58 30.02 -8.41
C TRP A 110 -5.47 28.85 -8.86
N PHE A 111 -5.89 28.82 -10.11
CA PHE A 111 -6.65 27.69 -10.66
C PHE A 111 -5.81 26.40 -10.70
N PHE A 112 -4.54 26.51 -11.08
CA PHE A 112 -3.60 25.40 -11.05
C PHE A 112 -3.37 24.86 -9.63
N THR A 113 -3.13 25.72 -8.64
CA THR A 113 -2.93 25.30 -7.25
C THR A 113 -4.20 24.67 -6.66
N LEU A 114 -5.39 25.20 -6.99
CA LEU A 114 -6.66 24.60 -6.60
C LEU A 114 -6.77 23.16 -7.08
N ILE A 115 -6.50 22.89 -8.38
CA ILE A 115 -6.55 21.54 -8.94
C ILE A 115 -5.56 20.61 -8.23
N ILE A 116 -4.33 21.06 -8.00
CA ILE A 116 -3.29 20.24 -7.35
C ILE A 116 -3.69 19.88 -5.92
N ILE A 117 -4.19 20.84 -5.13
CA ILE A 117 -4.59 20.60 -3.75
C ILE A 117 -5.82 19.70 -3.70
N SER A 118 -6.82 19.92 -4.56
CA SER A 118 -7.99 19.05 -4.66
C SER A 118 -7.62 17.62 -5.06
N SER A 119 -6.66 17.44 -5.97
CA SER A 119 -6.17 16.10 -6.33
C SER A 119 -5.38 15.46 -5.19
N TYR A 120 -4.59 16.24 -4.45
CA TYR A 120 -3.84 15.76 -3.30
C TYR A 120 -4.79 15.31 -2.18
N THR A 121 -5.81 16.11 -1.84
CA THR A 121 -6.78 15.76 -0.79
C THR A 121 -7.62 14.54 -1.19
N ALA A 122 -8.00 14.42 -2.46
CA ALA A 122 -8.69 13.23 -2.98
C ALA A 122 -7.83 11.97 -2.89
N ASN A 123 -6.57 12.04 -3.34
CA ASN A 123 -5.65 10.90 -3.29
C ASN A 123 -5.25 10.54 -1.86
N LEU A 124 -5.08 11.53 -0.98
CA LEU A 124 -4.82 11.31 0.44
C LEU A 124 -6.01 10.62 1.10
N ALA A 125 -7.24 11.05 0.85
CA ALA A 125 -8.44 10.39 1.37
C ALA A 125 -8.57 8.95 0.87
N ALA A 126 -8.27 8.69 -0.41
CA ALA A 126 -8.23 7.35 -0.95
C ALA A 126 -7.12 6.49 -0.31
N PHE A 127 -5.94 7.08 -0.05
CA PHE A 127 -4.84 6.39 0.61
C PHE A 127 -5.17 6.04 2.06
N LEU A 128 -5.80 6.95 2.81
CA LEU A 128 -6.17 6.75 4.21
C LEU A 128 -7.30 5.73 4.40
N THR A 129 -8.17 5.55 3.39
CA THR A 129 -9.25 4.56 3.45
C THR A 129 -8.78 3.15 3.06
N VAL A 130 -7.68 3.04 2.32
CA VAL A 130 -7.15 1.75 1.86
C VAL A 130 -5.92 1.36 2.68
N GLU A 131 -6.17 0.68 3.80
CA GLU A 131 -5.11 -0.07 4.47
C GLU A 131 -4.76 -1.29 3.61
N ARG A 132 -3.70 -1.18 2.80
CA ARG A 132 -3.14 -2.35 2.13
C ARG A 132 -2.41 -3.19 3.18
N MET A 133 -3.02 -4.31 3.57
CA MET A 133 -2.28 -5.40 4.20
C MET A 133 -1.32 -5.96 3.15
N ILE A 134 -0.06 -5.54 3.19
CA ILE A 134 0.96 -6.09 2.29
C ILE A 134 1.45 -7.37 2.97
N THR A 135 1.19 -8.50 2.32
CA THR A 135 1.84 -9.75 2.69
C THR A 135 3.27 -9.69 2.18
N PRO A 136 4.30 -9.85 3.02
CA PRO A 136 5.70 -9.79 2.58
C PRO A 136 6.06 -10.92 1.60
N ILE A 137 5.23 -11.96 1.55
CA ILE A 137 5.38 -13.15 0.71
C ILE A 137 4.03 -13.44 0.09
N GLU A 138 4.00 -13.59 -1.23
CA GLU A 138 2.81 -14.06 -1.96
C GLU A 138 2.98 -15.52 -2.39
N ASN A 139 4.21 -15.90 -2.76
CA ASN A 139 4.50 -17.18 -3.39
C ASN A 139 5.71 -17.91 -2.77
N ALA A 140 5.85 -19.21 -3.06
CA ALA A 140 7.03 -19.99 -2.65
C ALA A 140 8.35 -19.48 -3.27
N GLU A 141 8.29 -18.87 -4.46
CA GLU A 141 9.45 -18.24 -5.11
C GLU A 141 9.96 -17.05 -4.28
N ASP A 142 9.06 -16.20 -3.78
CA ASP A 142 9.42 -15.05 -2.94
C ASP A 142 10.06 -15.53 -1.62
N LEU A 143 9.49 -16.58 -1.03
CA LEU A 143 10.03 -17.24 0.16
C LEU A 143 11.43 -17.82 -0.10
N ALA A 144 11.70 -18.36 -1.29
CA ALA A 144 13.01 -18.86 -1.70
C ALA A 144 14.00 -17.74 -2.09
N GLY A 145 13.49 -16.56 -2.44
CA GLY A 145 14.26 -15.37 -2.78
C GLY A 145 14.81 -14.63 -1.55
N GLN A 146 14.06 -14.64 -0.45
CA GLN A 146 14.40 -13.97 0.80
C GLN A 146 14.96 -14.92 1.87
N THR A 147 15.66 -14.36 2.87
CA THR A 147 16.28 -15.11 3.97
C THR A 147 15.82 -14.69 5.35
N ASP A 148 14.94 -13.68 5.43
CA ASP A 148 14.51 -13.07 6.69
C ASP A 148 13.52 -14.00 7.42
N ILE A 149 12.51 -14.48 6.70
CA ILE A 149 11.55 -15.47 7.23
C ILE A 149 12.12 -16.87 7.03
N ALA A 150 12.36 -17.59 8.13
CA ALA A 150 12.78 -18.98 8.08
C ALA A 150 11.58 -19.87 7.68
N TYR A 151 11.85 -20.99 7.03
CA TYR A 151 10.79 -21.94 6.66
C TYR A 151 11.25 -23.38 6.80
N GLY A 152 10.31 -24.26 7.08
CA GLY A 152 10.58 -25.67 7.32
C GLY A 152 9.33 -26.55 7.20
N THR A 153 9.57 -27.85 7.29
CA THR A 153 8.54 -28.91 7.22
C THR A 153 8.58 -29.77 8.47
N LEU A 154 7.62 -30.69 8.58
CA LEU A 154 7.70 -31.79 9.55
C LEU A 154 8.94 -32.65 9.26
N ASP A 155 9.67 -33.03 10.31
CA ASP A 155 10.77 -33.97 10.24
C ASP A 155 10.27 -35.35 9.78
N SER A 156 11.01 -35.97 8.87
CA SER A 156 10.66 -37.27 8.28
C SER A 156 9.29 -37.33 7.57
N GLY A 157 8.74 -36.18 7.17
CA GLY A 157 7.46 -36.08 6.45
C GLY A 157 7.54 -36.34 4.93
N SER A 158 6.39 -36.58 4.31
CA SER A 158 6.22 -36.66 2.85
C SER A 158 6.66 -35.35 2.16
N THR A 159 6.38 -34.20 2.79
CA THR A 159 6.78 -32.86 2.32
C THR A 159 8.29 -32.66 2.37
N MET A 160 8.97 -33.16 3.41
CA MET A 160 10.43 -33.10 3.50
C MET A 160 11.08 -33.88 2.35
N THR A 161 10.60 -35.10 2.12
CA THR A 161 11.07 -35.96 1.02
C THR A 161 10.80 -35.33 -0.35
N PHE A 162 9.65 -34.66 -0.52
CA PHE A 162 9.32 -33.93 -1.74
C PHE A 162 10.35 -32.85 -2.08
N PHE A 163 10.76 -32.02 -1.12
CA PHE A 163 11.76 -30.98 -1.36
C PHE A 163 13.15 -31.55 -1.62
N ARG A 164 13.52 -32.64 -0.93
CA ARG A 164 14.80 -33.34 -1.15
C ARG A 164 14.92 -33.92 -2.56
N ASP A 165 13.85 -34.55 -3.04
CA ASP A 165 13.85 -35.29 -4.31
C ASP A 165 13.36 -34.41 -5.49
N SER A 166 13.00 -33.15 -5.23
CA SER A 166 12.48 -32.24 -6.24
C SER A 166 13.52 -31.90 -7.31
N MET A 167 13.07 -31.82 -8.58
CA MET A 167 13.91 -31.43 -9.71
C MET A 167 13.87 -29.94 -10.04
N ILE A 168 12.91 -29.19 -9.48
CA ILE A 168 12.67 -27.77 -9.75
C ILE A 168 13.72 -26.93 -9.01
N GLU A 169 14.33 -25.96 -9.70
CA GLU A 169 15.45 -25.17 -9.15
C GLU A 169 15.06 -24.38 -7.90
N THR A 170 13.88 -23.76 -7.88
CA THR A 170 13.33 -23.05 -6.71
C THR A 170 13.25 -23.97 -5.49
N TYR A 171 12.69 -25.18 -5.65
CA TYR A 171 12.52 -26.14 -4.56
C TYR A 171 13.84 -26.77 -4.11
N LYS A 172 14.80 -26.97 -5.03
CA LYS A 172 16.17 -27.37 -4.68
C LYS A 172 16.86 -26.29 -3.85
N LYS A 173 16.69 -25.01 -4.20
CA LYS A 173 17.23 -23.88 -3.43
C LYS A 173 16.61 -23.85 -2.03
N MET A 174 15.30 -24.05 -1.92
CA MET A 174 14.60 -24.18 -0.64
C MET A 174 15.12 -25.35 0.19
N TRP A 175 15.32 -26.52 -0.41
CA TRP A 175 15.89 -27.68 0.28
C TRP A 175 17.29 -27.39 0.82
N ARG A 176 18.17 -26.83 -0.01
CA ARG A 176 19.53 -26.42 0.41
C ARG A 176 19.50 -25.42 1.56
N PHE A 177 18.54 -24.49 1.56
CA PHE A 177 18.35 -23.57 2.67
C PHE A 177 17.94 -24.32 3.94
N MET A 178 16.93 -25.19 3.86
CA MET A 178 16.44 -25.96 5.01
C MET A 178 17.49 -26.88 5.61
N GLU A 179 18.30 -27.54 4.77
CA GLU A 179 19.36 -28.45 5.19
C GLU A 179 20.55 -27.73 5.85
N ASN A 180 20.91 -26.53 5.37
CA ASN A 180 22.07 -25.79 5.88
C ASN A 180 21.76 -24.85 7.05
N LYS A 181 20.50 -24.52 7.30
CA LYS A 181 20.11 -23.56 8.35
C LYS A 181 20.30 -24.18 9.74
N LYS A 182 21.00 -23.46 10.62
CA LYS A 182 21.12 -23.75 12.06
C LYS A 182 20.57 -22.56 12.86
N PRO A 183 19.69 -22.75 13.86
CA PRO A 183 19.12 -24.02 14.34
C PRO A 183 18.19 -24.68 13.31
N SER A 184 17.90 -25.98 13.50
CA SER A 184 17.05 -26.76 12.58
C SER A 184 15.72 -26.05 12.33
N VAL A 185 15.34 -25.97 11.06
CA VAL A 185 14.02 -25.48 10.65
C VAL A 185 12.97 -26.59 10.70
N PHE A 186 13.38 -27.85 10.71
CA PHE A 186 12.46 -28.98 10.82
C PHE A 186 11.89 -29.08 12.23
N VAL A 187 10.62 -29.48 12.31
CA VAL A 187 9.90 -29.69 13.57
C VAL A 187 9.44 -31.15 13.69
N PRO A 188 9.46 -31.76 14.88
CA PRO A 188 9.07 -33.15 15.07
C PRO A 188 7.54 -33.36 15.04
N THR A 189 6.74 -32.36 15.42
CA THR A 189 5.27 -32.45 15.47
C THR A 189 4.61 -31.25 14.80
N TYR A 190 3.34 -31.42 14.40
CA TYR A 190 2.54 -30.35 13.81
C TYR A 190 2.27 -29.23 14.82
N GLU A 191 2.03 -29.57 16.09
CA GLU A 191 1.75 -28.61 17.16
C GLU A 191 2.94 -27.67 17.39
N GLU A 192 4.17 -28.20 17.37
CA GLU A 192 5.37 -27.39 17.49
C GLU A 192 5.56 -26.47 16.28
N GLY A 193 5.29 -26.98 15.08
CA GLY A 193 5.28 -26.18 13.84
C GLY A 193 4.32 -25.01 13.91
N ILE A 194 3.09 -25.24 14.37
CA ILE A 194 2.06 -24.21 14.52
C ILE A 194 2.48 -23.16 15.57
N GLN A 195 2.94 -23.59 16.75
CA GLN A 195 3.40 -22.67 17.79
C GLN A 195 4.58 -21.82 17.32
N ARG A 196 5.49 -22.38 16.53
CA ARG A 196 6.62 -21.65 15.95
C ARG A 196 6.17 -20.60 14.94
N VAL A 197 5.14 -20.89 14.13
CA VAL A 197 4.54 -19.88 13.22
C VAL A 197 3.86 -18.76 14.01
N LEU A 198 3.17 -19.09 15.10
CA LEU A 198 2.51 -18.10 15.96
C LEU A 198 3.51 -17.18 16.68
N GLN A 199 4.72 -17.67 16.98
CA GLN A 199 5.81 -16.85 17.52
C GLN A 199 6.36 -15.81 16.54
N GLY A 200 6.11 -15.96 15.23
CA GLY A 200 6.55 -15.04 14.18
C GLY A 200 7.82 -15.50 13.44
N ASP A 201 8.13 -14.82 12.33
CA ASP A 201 9.34 -15.00 11.50
C ASP A 201 9.64 -16.44 11.01
N TYR A 202 8.62 -17.30 11.03
CA TYR A 202 8.69 -18.68 10.56
C TYR A 202 7.47 -19.05 9.72
N ALA A 203 7.70 -19.67 8.56
CA ALA A 203 6.67 -20.22 7.69
C ALA A 203 6.73 -21.75 7.70
N PHE A 204 5.59 -22.38 7.97
CA PHE A 204 5.51 -23.83 8.06
C PHE A 204 4.82 -24.41 6.82
N LEU A 205 5.52 -25.33 6.16
CA LEU A 205 5.06 -25.98 4.95
C LEU A 205 4.38 -27.30 5.32
N MET A 206 3.08 -27.41 5.04
CA MET A 206 2.26 -28.56 5.40
C MET A 206 1.26 -28.92 4.29
N GLU A 207 0.60 -30.07 4.44
CA GLU A 207 -0.42 -30.56 3.51
C GLU A 207 -1.67 -29.66 3.55
N SER A 208 -2.29 -29.43 2.39
CA SER A 208 -3.39 -28.46 2.23
C SER A 208 -4.61 -28.76 3.12
N THR A 209 -4.97 -30.02 3.25
CA THR A 209 -6.09 -30.50 4.10
C THR A 209 -5.90 -30.17 5.58
N MET A 210 -4.69 -30.36 6.10
CA MET A 210 -4.36 -30.05 7.49
C MET A 210 -4.24 -28.54 7.69
N LEU A 211 -3.68 -27.84 6.69
CA LEU A 211 -3.61 -26.38 6.68
C LEU A 211 -5.02 -25.78 6.76
N ASP A 212 -5.93 -26.21 5.89
CA ASP A 212 -7.32 -25.75 5.85
C ASP A 212 -8.03 -25.97 7.20
N TYR A 213 -7.79 -27.13 7.82
CA TYR A 213 -8.35 -27.48 9.13
C TYR A 213 -7.89 -26.54 10.25
N ILE A 214 -6.61 -26.18 10.25
CA ILE A 214 -5.99 -25.35 11.29
C ILE A 214 -6.35 -23.87 11.09
N VAL A 215 -6.22 -23.36 9.86
CA VAL A 215 -6.53 -21.96 9.52
C VAL A 215 -8.01 -21.65 9.76
N GLN A 216 -8.90 -22.62 9.55
CA GLN A 216 -10.31 -22.47 9.87
C GLN A 216 -10.56 -22.35 11.38
N ARG A 217 -9.71 -22.87 12.26
CA ARG A 217 -9.88 -22.79 13.72
C ARG A 217 -9.12 -21.62 14.35
N ASP A 218 -7.93 -21.34 13.86
CA ASP A 218 -7.06 -20.28 14.37
C ASP A 218 -6.92 -19.15 13.34
N CYS A 219 -7.62 -18.05 13.61
CA CYS A 219 -7.66 -16.86 12.77
C CYS A 219 -6.36 -16.07 12.74
N ASN A 220 -5.39 -16.39 13.61
CA ASN A 220 -4.07 -15.77 13.57
C ASN A 220 -3.19 -16.33 12.44
N LEU A 221 -3.57 -17.49 11.90
CA LEU A 221 -2.87 -18.16 10.81
C LEU A 221 -3.46 -17.77 9.46
N THR A 222 -2.59 -17.68 8.47
CA THR A 222 -2.92 -17.30 7.10
C THR A 222 -2.27 -18.29 6.15
N GLN A 223 -3.08 -18.90 5.28
CA GLN A 223 -2.55 -19.56 4.10
C GLN A 223 -1.96 -18.52 3.15
N ILE A 224 -0.76 -18.80 2.64
CA ILE A 224 -0.09 -17.97 1.62
C ILE A 224 0.20 -18.85 0.41
N GLY A 225 -0.07 -18.34 -0.78
CA GLY A 225 0.12 -19.05 -2.03
C GLY A 225 -0.90 -20.18 -2.28
N GLY A 226 -0.65 -20.91 -3.37
CA GLY A 226 -1.46 -22.06 -3.79
C GLY A 226 -0.83 -23.40 -3.42
N LEU A 227 -1.38 -24.47 -4.01
CA LEU A 227 -0.85 -25.83 -3.90
C LEU A 227 0.51 -25.94 -4.62
N LEU A 228 1.54 -26.43 -3.93
CA LEU A 228 2.88 -26.65 -4.52
C LEU A 228 2.98 -27.97 -5.29
N ASP A 229 2.12 -28.93 -4.94
CA ASP A 229 1.97 -30.21 -5.60
C ASP A 229 0.49 -30.64 -5.66
N SER A 230 0.23 -31.72 -6.40
CA SER A 230 -1.09 -32.35 -6.46
C SER A 230 -1.01 -33.75 -5.84
N LYS A 231 -1.17 -33.81 -4.52
CA LYS A 231 -1.25 -35.07 -3.77
C LYS A 231 -2.66 -35.32 -3.25
N GLY A 232 -2.96 -36.59 -2.96
CA GLY A 232 -4.22 -37.00 -2.37
C GLY A 232 -4.01 -38.14 -1.38
N TYR A 233 -4.91 -38.25 -0.41
CA TYR A 233 -4.92 -39.38 0.52
C TYR A 233 -5.56 -40.60 -0.14
N GLY A 234 -5.00 -41.78 0.17
CA GLY A 234 -5.51 -43.06 -0.30
C GLY A 234 -5.48 -44.10 0.81
N ILE A 235 -6.32 -45.13 0.68
CA ILE A 235 -6.33 -46.26 1.59
C ILE A 235 -5.30 -47.29 1.10
N ALA A 236 -4.21 -47.46 1.84
CA ALA A 236 -3.19 -48.43 1.51
C ALA A 236 -3.64 -49.85 1.84
N THR A 237 -3.40 -50.79 0.92
CA THR A 237 -3.61 -52.23 1.13
C THR A 237 -2.32 -52.99 0.82
N PRO A 238 -2.07 -54.16 1.44
CA PRO A 238 -0.93 -54.99 1.10
C PRO A 238 -0.89 -55.34 -0.40
N MET A 239 0.32 -55.48 -0.95
CA MET A 239 0.49 -55.84 -2.36
C MET A 239 -0.19 -57.19 -2.65
N GLY A 240 -1.05 -57.22 -3.67
CA GLY A 240 -1.83 -58.41 -4.03
C GLY A 240 -3.09 -58.65 -3.19
N SER A 241 -3.49 -57.71 -2.34
CA SER A 241 -4.71 -57.84 -1.53
C SER A 241 -5.98 -57.89 -2.40
N PRO A 242 -6.90 -58.85 -2.19
CA PRO A 242 -8.17 -58.92 -2.92
C PRO A 242 -9.14 -57.78 -2.54
N TRP A 243 -8.82 -57.02 -1.49
CA TRP A 243 -9.63 -55.90 -1.02
C TRP A 243 -9.41 -54.62 -1.81
N ARG A 244 -8.28 -54.49 -2.52
CA ARG A 244 -7.92 -53.26 -3.24
C ARG A 244 -9.06 -52.84 -4.18
N ASP A 245 -9.48 -53.75 -5.05
CA ASP A 245 -10.46 -53.43 -6.10
C ASP A 245 -11.86 -53.16 -5.50
N LYS A 246 -12.23 -53.89 -4.43
CA LYS A 246 -13.49 -53.68 -3.72
C LYS A 246 -13.54 -52.33 -3.01
N ILE A 247 -12.45 -51.94 -2.34
CA ILE A 247 -12.32 -50.65 -1.66
C ILE A 247 -12.32 -49.51 -2.68
N SER A 248 -11.58 -49.66 -3.79
CA SER A 248 -11.57 -48.67 -4.86
C SER A 248 -12.97 -48.44 -5.45
N LEU A 249 -13.74 -49.51 -5.71
CA LEU A 249 -15.11 -49.38 -6.22
C LEU A 249 -16.03 -48.68 -5.21
N ALA A 250 -15.91 -49.02 -3.92
CA ALA A 250 -16.68 -48.37 -2.86
C ALA A 250 -16.35 -46.87 -2.72
N ILE A 251 -15.07 -46.49 -2.85
CA ILE A 251 -14.67 -45.07 -2.83
C ILE A 251 -15.28 -44.31 -4.01
N LEU A 252 -15.27 -44.90 -5.21
CA LEU A 252 -15.89 -44.29 -6.40
C LEU A 252 -17.39 -44.11 -6.22
N GLU A 253 -18.09 -45.10 -5.64
CA GLU A 253 -19.52 -45.00 -5.35
C GLU A 253 -19.82 -43.88 -4.34
N LEU A 254 -19.01 -43.76 -3.27
CA LEU A 254 -19.13 -42.67 -2.28
C LEU A 254 -18.83 -41.29 -2.90
N GLN A 255 -17.91 -41.24 -3.86
CA GLN A 255 -17.56 -40.01 -4.57
C GLN A 255 -18.67 -39.57 -5.53
N GLU A 256 -19.26 -40.51 -6.29
CA GLU A 256 -20.37 -40.26 -7.22
C GLU A 256 -21.63 -39.80 -6.47
N LYS A 257 -21.90 -40.38 -5.29
CA LYS A 257 -22.98 -39.93 -4.40
C LYS A 257 -22.71 -38.60 -3.70
N GLY A 258 -21.48 -38.08 -3.76
CA GLY A 258 -21.06 -36.86 -3.06
C GLY A 258 -20.94 -37.03 -1.54
N GLU A 259 -20.94 -38.25 -1.01
CA GLU A 259 -20.86 -38.52 0.43
C GLU A 259 -19.53 -38.06 1.03
N ILE A 260 -18.43 -38.20 0.28
CA ILE A 260 -17.11 -37.73 0.71
C ILE A 260 -17.12 -36.21 0.93
N GLN A 261 -17.77 -35.45 0.05
CA GLN A 261 -17.88 -34.00 0.18
C GLN A 261 -18.74 -33.62 1.40
N MET A 262 -19.85 -34.33 1.63
CA MET A 262 -20.69 -34.12 2.81
C MET A 262 -19.91 -34.40 4.11
N LEU A 263 -19.09 -35.45 4.14
CA LEU A 263 -18.22 -35.74 5.27
C LEU A 263 -17.15 -34.67 5.45
N TYR A 264 -16.54 -34.19 4.38
CA TYR A 264 -15.57 -33.09 4.44
C TYR A 264 -16.19 -31.84 5.06
N ASP A 265 -17.32 -31.38 4.55
CA ASP A 265 -18.00 -30.19 5.05
C ASP A 265 -18.45 -30.37 6.52
N LYS A 266 -18.84 -31.59 6.91
CA LYS A 266 -19.17 -31.91 8.30
C LYS A 266 -17.97 -31.78 9.25
N TRP A 267 -16.80 -32.34 8.88
CA TRP A 267 -15.64 -32.42 9.78
C TRP A 267 -14.71 -31.20 9.72
N TRP A 268 -14.66 -30.49 8.59
CA TRP A 268 -13.85 -29.27 8.44
C TRP A 268 -14.65 -28.01 8.68
N LYS A 269 -15.83 -27.85 8.06
CA LYS A 269 -16.59 -26.58 8.07
C LYS A 269 -17.69 -26.52 9.14
N SER A 270 -17.46 -27.15 10.28
CA SER A 270 -18.46 -27.16 11.36
C SER A 270 -18.72 -25.72 11.87
N PRO A 271 -19.99 -25.25 11.94
CA PRO A 271 -20.33 -23.85 12.28
C PRO A 271 -19.90 -23.37 13.67
N GLY A 272 -19.52 -24.27 14.58
CA GLY A 272 -19.07 -23.93 15.94
C GLY A 272 -17.56 -23.75 16.11
N ASP A 273 -16.76 -24.34 15.21
CA ASP A 273 -15.29 -24.38 15.32
C ASP A 273 -14.60 -23.48 14.29
N THR A 274 -15.35 -22.99 13.31
CA THR A 274 -14.81 -22.15 12.24
C THR A 274 -14.74 -20.69 12.70
N CYS A 275 -13.53 -20.16 12.76
CA CYS A 275 -13.28 -18.78 13.02
C CYS A 275 -13.74 -17.99 11.78
N MET A 276 -14.77 -17.17 11.93
CA MET A 276 -15.13 -16.23 10.89
C MET A 276 -14.08 -15.13 10.92
N ARG A 277 -13.10 -15.21 10.01
CA ARG A 277 -12.38 -14.01 9.58
C ARG A 277 -13.46 -13.10 9.03
N THR A 278 -13.94 -12.19 9.87
CA THR A 278 -14.58 -10.99 9.37
C THR A 278 -13.52 -10.43 8.45
N GLU A 279 -13.75 -10.53 7.14
CA GLU A 279 -13.05 -9.70 6.19
C GLU A 279 -13.36 -8.27 6.64
N LYS A 280 -12.55 -7.72 7.54
CA LYS A 280 -12.44 -6.29 7.81
C LYS A 280 -11.93 -5.54 6.57
N GLY A 281 -12.13 -6.11 5.37
CA GLY A 281 -12.05 -5.46 4.07
C GLY A 281 -13.42 -5.30 3.39
N LYS A 282 -14.52 -5.84 3.94
CA LYS A 282 -15.88 -5.64 3.40
C LYS A 282 -16.81 -4.81 4.28
N GLU A 283 -16.55 -4.69 5.58
CA GLU A 283 -17.22 -3.66 6.39
C GLU A 283 -16.46 -2.34 6.28
N SER A 284 -17.06 -1.45 5.49
CA SER A 284 -16.68 -0.06 5.21
C SER A 284 -16.74 0.85 6.45
N LYS A 285 -16.18 0.42 7.57
CA LYS A 285 -15.97 1.27 8.75
C LYS A 285 -14.54 1.78 8.70
N ALA A 286 -14.39 3.04 8.32
CA ALA A 286 -13.12 3.74 8.35
C ALA A 286 -12.48 3.56 9.74
N ASN A 287 -11.27 2.99 9.78
CA ASN A 287 -10.48 2.95 11.00
C ASN A 287 -10.14 4.38 11.44
N SER A 288 -10.06 4.62 12.75
CA SER A 288 -9.62 5.90 13.29
C SER A 288 -8.18 6.20 12.83
N LEU A 289 -7.94 7.42 12.35
CA LEU A 289 -6.60 7.87 11.95
C LEU A 289 -5.63 7.76 13.14
N GLY A 290 -4.66 6.85 13.04
CA GLY A 290 -3.61 6.69 14.04
C GLY A 290 -2.60 7.84 14.00
N VAL A 291 -1.97 8.12 15.15
CA VAL A 291 -0.91 9.14 15.29
C VAL A 291 0.28 8.88 14.36
N ASP A 292 0.48 7.62 13.98
CA ASP A 292 1.55 7.21 13.07
C ASP A 292 1.38 7.77 11.64
N ASN A 293 0.17 8.17 11.24
CA ASN A 293 -0.09 8.72 9.90
C ASN A 293 0.06 10.25 9.81
N ILE A 294 0.45 10.92 10.91
CA ILE A 294 0.63 12.38 11.01
C ILE A 294 2.12 12.71 10.87
#